data_AF-A0A537GU15-F1
#
_entry.id   AF-A0A537GU15-F1
#
_cell.length_a   1.000
_cell.length_b   1.000
_cell.length_c   1.000
_cell.angle_alpha   90.00
_cell.angle_beta   90.00
_cell.angle_gamma   90.00
#
_symmetry.space_group_name_H-M   'P 1'
#
loop_
_entity.id
_entity.type
_entity.pdbx_description
1 polymer ?
#
loop_
_entity_poly.entity_id
_entity_poly.type
_entity_poly.pdbx_seq_one_letter_code
_entity_poly.pdbx_strand_id
1 'polypeptide(L)'
;MSTCRAVFAKGKQKEFLMHAKQLSRLNSERFASDIGVSSYNVLRTTYLNERNTLPITVLRKAAPLFDHTTWSNSIVGFRNAHWGQVMGGSISLKK
;
A
#
# COMPACT_ATOMS: atom_id res chain seq x y z
N MET A 1 -15.39 -6.50 5.20
CA MET A 1 -14.20 -7.04 4.51
C MET A 1 -12.95 -6.51 5.20
N SER A 2 -12.11 -7.39 5.76
CA SER A 2 -10.88 -6.97 6.44
C SER A 2 -9.94 -6.25 5.45
N THR A 3 -9.62 -5.00 5.75
CA THR A 3 -8.76 -4.13 4.96
C THR A 3 -7.30 -4.55 5.13
N CYS A 4 -6.87 -5.59 4.42
CA CYS A 4 -5.48 -6.05 4.48
C CYS A 4 -4.53 -5.08 3.74
N ARG A 5 -3.32 -4.92 4.25
CA ARG A 5 -2.25 -4.09 3.70
C ARG A 5 -0.99 -4.94 3.53
N ALA A 6 -0.31 -4.79 2.40
CA ALA A 6 1.02 -5.34 2.20
C ALA A 6 2.05 -4.44 2.90
N VAL A 7 3.00 -5.04 3.59
CA VAL A 7 4.12 -4.37 4.25
C VAL A 7 5.36 -4.57 3.38
N PHE A 8 5.99 -3.48 3.02
CA PHE A 8 7.22 -3.46 2.25
C PHE A 8 8.42 -3.25 3.17
N ALA A 9 9.59 -3.70 2.72
CA ALA A 9 10.84 -3.25 3.33
C ALA A 9 10.97 -1.71 3.24
N LYS A 10 11.72 -1.12 4.17
CA LYS A 10 11.90 0.35 4.24
C LYS A 10 12.35 0.90 2.88
N GLY A 11 11.67 1.94 2.37
CA GLY A 11 11.94 2.56 1.07
C GLY A 11 11.37 1.82 -0.15
N LYS A 12 11.17 0.48 -0.06
CA LYS A 12 10.73 -0.33 -1.20
C LYS A 12 9.32 -0.06 -1.68
N GLN A 13 8.43 0.40 -0.81
CA GLN A 13 7.07 0.78 -1.21
C GLN A 13 7.05 1.96 -2.19
N LYS A 14 7.92 2.95 -1.97
CA LYS A 14 8.04 4.13 -2.85
C LYS A 14 8.67 3.73 -4.18
N GLU A 15 9.77 2.97 -4.14
CA GLU A 15 10.43 2.43 -5.33
C GLU A 15 9.45 1.63 -6.19
N PHE A 16 8.68 0.74 -5.56
CA PHE A 16 7.64 -0.05 -6.23
C PHE A 16 6.62 0.85 -6.95
N LEU A 17 6.03 1.84 -6.29
CA LEU A 17 5.03 2.71 -6.95
C LEU A 17 5.64 3.59 -8.05
N MET A 18 6.86 4.08 -7.86
CA MET A 18 7.56 4.88 -8.87
C MET A 18 7.88 4.06 -10.12
N HIS A 19 8.35 2.82 -9.94
CA HIS A 19 8.64 1.91 -11.04
C HIS A 19 7.34 1.45 -11.73
N ALA A 20 6.28 1.17 -10.97
CA ALA A 20 4.96 0.84 -11.52
C ALA A 20 4.45 1.97 -12.43
N LYS A 21 4.59 3.22 -11.97
CA LYS A 21 4.26 4.40 -12.77
C LYS A 21 5.07 4.45 -14.06
N GLN A 22 6.38 4.20 -14.01
CA GLN A 22 7.24 4.18 -15.20
C GLN A 22 6.81 3.10 -16.20
N LEU A 23 6.54 1.88 -15.72
CA LEU A 23 6.11 0.75 -16.55
C LEU A 23 4.73 0.97 -17.17
N SER A 24 3.82 1.64 -16.46
CA SER A 24 2.46 1.93 -16.97
C SER A 24 2.46 2.84 -18.20
N ARG A 25 3.50 3.66 -18.40
CA ARG A 25 3.56 4.73 -19.42
C ARG A 25 2.40 5.73 -19.35
N LEU A 26 1.66 5.75 -18.25
CA LEU A 26 0.56 6.67 -18.00
C LEU A 26 1.07 7.99 -17.42
N ASN A 27 0.30 9.06 -17.63
CA ASN A 27 0.48 10.28 -16.85
C ASN A 27 0.10 10.01 -15.37
N SER A 28 0.58 10.88 -14.48
CA SER A 28 0.48 10.65 -13.03
C SER A 28 -0.95 10.57 -12.50
N GLU A 29 -1.89 11.36 -13.05
CA GLU A 29 -3.30 11.32 -12.65
C GLU A 29 -3.98 10.04 -13.11
N ARG A 30 -3.74 9.65 -14.36
CA ARG A 30 -4.31 8.42 -14.91
C ARG A 30 -3.76 7.19 -14.18
N PHE A 31 -2.47 7.17 -13.87
CA PHE A 31 -1.86 6.10 -13.06
C PHE A 31 -2.51 5.99 -11.68
N ALA A 32 -2.70 7.12 -10.98
CA ALA A 32 -3.34 7.12 -9.65
C ALA A 32 -4.77 6.55 -9.73
N SER A 33 -5.55 7.00 -10.70
CA SER A 33 -6.91 6.49 -10.93
C SER A 33 -6.92 4.98 -11.23
N ASP A 34 -6.01 4.53 -12.09
CA ASP A 34 -5.90 3.14 -12.52
C ASP A 34 -5.67 2.21 -11.32
N ILE A 35 -4.73 2.57 -10.44
CA ILE A 35 -4.45 1.81 -9.21
C ILE A 35 -5.47 2.02 -8.08
N GLY A 36 -6.57 2.74 -8.35
CA GLY A 36 -7.69 2.94 -7.42
C GLY A 36 -7.46 4.03 -6.37
N VAL A 37 -6.64 5.03 -6.70
CA VAL A 37 -6.42 6.24 -5.87
C VAL A 37 -7.11 7.42 -6.54
N SER A 38 -7.78 8.27 -5.75
CA SER A 38 -8.64 9.33 -6.28
C SER A 38 -7.92 10.42 -7.07
N SER A 39 -6.65 10.69 -6.75
CA SER A 39 -5.81 11.63 -7.50
C SER A 39 -4.33 11.39 -7.24
N TYR A 40 -3.47 11.95 -8.11
CA TYR A 40 -2.03 11.91 -7.89
C TYR A 40 -1.61 12.62 -6.59
N ASN A 41 -2.30 13.69 -6.19
CA ASN A 41 -1.99 14.36 -4.93
C ASN A 41 -2.21 13.44 -3.71
N VAL A 42 -3.28 12.64 -3.74
CA VAL A 42 -3.53 11.63 -2.69
C VAL A 42 -2.47 10.53 -2.73
N LEU A 43 -2.09 10.04 -3.92
CA LEU A 43 -1.01 9.07 -4.09
C LEU A 43 0.31 9.59 -3.49
N ARG A 44 0.66 10.84 -3.82
CA ARG A 44 1.89 11.51 -3.39
C ARG A 44 1.94 11.70 -1.87
N THR A 45 0.88 12.24 -1.28
CA THR A 45 0.80 12.54 0.15
C THR A 45 0.63 11.30 1.02
N THR A 46 -0.08 10.28 0.51
CA THR A 46 -0.46 9.11 1.30
C THR A 46 0.52 7.95 1.17
N TYR A 47 1.08 7.72 -0.02
CA TYR A 47 1.89 6.52 -0.29
C TYR A 47 3.31 6.84 -0.74
N LEU A 48 3.58 7.97 -1.38
CA LEU A 48 4.96 8.34 -1.73
C LEU A 48 5.72 9.04 -0.59
N ASN A 49 5.04 9.34 0.52
CA ASN A 49 5.61 9.96 1.71
C ASN A 49 5.80 8.94 2.84
N GLU A 50 7.04 8.48 3.02
CA GLU A 50 7.57 7.59 4.08
C GLU A 50 6.68 6.46 4.63
N ARG A 51 5.73 5.96 3.85
CA ARG A 51 4.99 4.76 4.20
C ARG A 51 5.74 3.52 3.73
N ASN A 52 5.59 2.45 4.50
CA ASN A 52 6.05 1.11 4.15
C ASN A 52 4.87 0.15 3.96
N THR A 53 3.64 0.65 3.82
CA THR A 53 2.47 -0.20 3.61
C THR A 53 1.58 0.28 2.48
N LEU A 54 1.08 -0.66 1.69
CA LEU A 54 0.17 -0.42 0.58
C LEU A 54 -1.13 -1.21 0.80
N PRO A 55 -2.33 -0.63 0.57
CA PRO A 55 -3.56 -1.41 0.58
C PRO A 55 -3.47 -2.55 -0.44
N ILE A 56 -4.02 -3.72 -0.10
CA ILE A 56 -3.99 -4.88 -1.02
C ILE A 56 -4.70 -4.58 -2.35
N THR A 57 -5.71 -3.69 -2.33
CA THR A 57 -6.43 -3.26 -3.53
C THR A 57 -5.52 -2.51 -4.49
N VAL A 58 -4.71 -1.57 -3.97
CA VAL A 58 -3.72 -0.84 -4.77
C VAL A 58 -2.62 -1.77 -5.25
N LEU A 59 -2.14 -2.68 -4.38
CA LEU A 59 -1.15 -3.68 -4.76
C LEU A 59 -1.64 -4.57 -5.90
N ARG A 60 -2.88 -5.09 -5.82
CA ARG A 60 -3.46 -5.97 -6.84
C ARG A 60 -3.53 -5.33 -8.23
N LYS A 61 -3.64 -4.00 -8.29
CA LYS A 61 -3.69 -3.27 -9.55
C LYS A 61 -2.31 -2.89 -10.07
N ALA A 62 -1.36 -2.60 -9.19
CA ALA A 62 0.00 -2.23 -9.57
C ALA A 62 0.93 -3.44 -9.82
N ALA A 63 0.75 -4.54 -9.08
CA ALA A 63 1.60 -5.74 -9.16
C ALA A 63 1.65 -6.41 -10.54
N PRO A 64 0.55 -6.47 -11.33
CA PRO A 64 0.59 -7.04 -12.68
C PRO A 64 1.52 -6.32 -13.67
N LEU A 65 1.97 -5.10 -13.35
CA LEU A 65 2.94 -4.37 -14.18
C LEU A 65 4.36 -4.91 -14.06
N PHE A 66 4.61 -5.86 -13.14
CA PHE A 66 5.93 -6.41 -12.84
C PHE A 66 5.97 -7.91 -13.01
N ASP A 67 7.17 -8.44 -13.27
CA ASP A 67 7.46 -9.85 -13.06
C ASP A 67 7.28 -10.22 -11.57
N HIS A 68 6.64 -11.35 -11.30
CA HIS A 68 6.24 -11.79 -9.96
C HIS A 68 7.39 -11.75 -8.95
N THR A 69 8.58 -12.20 -9.36
CA THR A 69 9.79 -12.29 -8.55
C THR A 69 10.30 -10.91 -8.09
N THR A 70 10.07 -9.86 -8.89
CA THR A 70 10.64 -8.53 -8.66
C THR A 70 9.94 -7.81 -7.50
N TRP A 71 8.61 -7.91 -7.42
CA TRP A 71 7.85 -7.22 -6.39
C TRP A 71 7.63 -8.06 -5.13
N SER A 72 7.57 -9.39 -5.24
CA SER A 72 7.38 -10.28 -4.08
C SER A 72 8.53 -10.13 -3.07
N ASN A 73 9.77 -9.99 -3.55
CA ASN A 73 10.96 -9.83 -2.71
C ASN A 73 10.99 -8.50 -1.93
N SER A 74 10.16 -7.54 -2.34
CA SER A 74 10.04 -6.24 -1.67
C SER A 74 9.02 -6.23 -0.53
N ILE A 75 8.17 -7.27 -0.45
CA ILE A 75 7.12 -7.42 0.55
C ILE A 75 7.61 -8.32 1.68
N VAL A 76 7.57 -7.79 2.90
CA VAL A 76 8.02 -8.48 4.13
C VAL A 76 6.86 -9.07 4.92
N GLY A 77 5.61 -8.83 4.51
CA GLY A 77 4.44 -9.45 5.12
C GLY A 77 3.12 -8.75 4.77
N PHE A 78 2.04 -9.23 5.38
CA PHE A 78 0.70 -8.66 5.25
C PHE A 78 0.11 -8.38 6.64
N ARG A 79 -0.59 -7.26 6.81
CA ARG A 79 -1.20 -6.84 8.07
C ARG A 79 -2.63 -6.36 7.84
N ASN A 80 -3.54 -6.64 8.78
CA ASN A 80 -4.86 -6.01 8.75
C ASN A 80 -4.72 -4.52 9.12
N ALA A 81 -5.46 -3.63 8.44
CA ALA A 81 -5.36 -2.19 8.66
C ALA A 81 -5.79 -1.73 10.07
N HIS A 82 -6.47 -2.59 10.84
CA HIS A 82 -6.99 -2.28 12.17
C HIS A 82 -6.04 -2.61 13.34
N TRP A 83 -4.78 -3.01 13.10
CA TRP A 83 -3.79 -3.29 14.16
C TRP A 83 -3.24 -2.02 14.83
N GLY A 84 -4.15 -1.24 15.41
CA GLY A 84 -3.91 0.01 16.13
C GLY A 84 -5.16 0.53 16.84
N GLN A 85 -6.36 0.09 16.44
CA GLN A 85 -7.50 0.09 17.36
C GLN A 85 -7.38 -1.19 18.20
N VAL A 86 -6.61 -1.10 19.29
CA VAL A 86 -6.98 -1.82 20.51
C VAL A 86 -8.48 -1.58 20.65
N MET A 87 -9.27 -2.65 20.56
CA MET A 87 -10.68 -2.62 20.89
C MET A 87 -10.80 -1.80 22.18
N GLY A 88 -11.34 -0.59 22.09
CA GLY A 88 -11.58 0.31 23.22
C GLY A 88 -12.70 -0.23 24.10
N GLY A 89 -12.64 -1.51 24.45
CA GLY A 89 -13.31 -2.06 25.61
C GLY A 89 -12.28 -2.04 26.72
N SER A 90 -12.33 -1.00 27.56
CA SER A 90 -11.71 -1.04 28.87
C SER A 90 -12.22 -2.29 29.58
N ILE A 91 -11.42 -3.36 29.62
CA ILE A 91 -11.66 -4.46 30.54
C ILE A 91 -11.37 -3.87 31.92
N SER A 92 -12.43 -3.45 32.59
CA SER A 92 -12.38 -3.09 33.99
C SER A 92 -12.01 -4.35 34.75
N LEU A 93 -10.72 -4.50 35.06
CA LEU A 93 -10.25 -5.41 36.11
C LEU A 93 -10.74 -4.83 37.44
N LYS A 94 -12.01 -5.05 37.76
CA LYS A 94 -12.46 -4.94 39.15
C LYS A 94 -11.92 -6.16 39.88
N LYS A 95 -11.06 -5.85 40.85
CA LYS A 95 -10.55 -6.66 41.95
C LYS A 95 -11.60 -7.60 42.53
#